data_AF-A0A2G1WL41-F1
#
_entry.id   AF-A0A2G1WL41-F1
#
_cell.length_a   1.000
_cell.length_b   1.000
_cell.length_c   1.000
_cell.angle_alpha   90.00
_cell.angle_beta   90.00
_cell.angle_gamma   90.00
#
_symmetry.space_group_name_H-M   'P 1'
#
loop_
_entity.id
_entity.type
_entity.pdbx_description
1 polymer ?
#
loop_
_entity_poly.entity_id
_entity_poly.type
_entity_poly.pdbx_seq_one_letter_code
_entity_poly.pdbx_strand_id
1 'polypeptide(L)' 'MVSRENAVIGACILLTVALALAIESLDTTYPEWLPIALFLGGGVIVPLAINGALDRRETA' A
#
# COMPACT_ATOMS: atom_id res chain seq x y z
N MET A 1 22.30 -5.33 2.13
CA MET A 1 21.70 -5.60 3.46
C MET A 1 20.26 -5.11 3.38
N VAL A 2 19.29 -6.00 3.14
CA VAL A 2 17.88 -5.59 3.14
C VAL A 2 17.47 -5.46 4.60
N SER A 3 17.31 -4.21 5.07
CA SER A 3 16.65 -3.97 6.37
C SER A 3 15.22 -4.49 6.28
N ARG A 4 14.66 -4.98 7.39
CA ARG A 4 13.27 -5.45 7.45
C ARG A 4 12.30 -4.38 6.92
N GLU A 5 12.61 -3.11 7.17
CA GLU A 5 11.89 -1.96 6.62
C GLU A 5 11.89 -1.91 5.09
N ASN A 6 13.03 -2.13 4.44
CA ASN A 6 13.10 -2.13 2.97
C ASN A 6 12.30 -3.28 2.35
N ALA A 7 12.17 -4.41 3.04
CA ALA A 7 11.35 -5.52 2.59
C ALA A 7 9.85 -5.20 2.68
N VAL A 8 9.41 -4.56 3.77
CA VAL A 8 8.00 -4.17 3.94
C VAL A 8 7.61 -3.05 2.98
N ILE A 9 8.48 -2.04 2.81
CA ILE A 9 8.29 -0.98 1.82
C ILE A 9 8.21 -1.58 0.42
N GLY A 10 9.14 -2.49 0.08
CA GLY A 10 9.13 -3.19 -1.21
C GLY A 10 7.85 -4.00 -1.45
N ALA A 11 7.34 -4.70 -0.44
CA ALA A 11 6.09 -5.45 -0.53
C ALA A 11 4.87 -4.53 -0.71
N CYS A 12 4.81 -3.40 0.02
CA CYS A 12 3.74 -2.41 -0.15
C CYS A 12 3.76 -1.75 -1.53
N ILE A 13 4.94 -1.45 -2.09
CA ILE A 13 5.08 -0.94 -3.45
C ILE A 13 4.54 -1.98 -4.45
N LEU A 14 4.98 -3.24 -4.34
CA LEU A 14 4.51 -4.33 -5.20
C LEU A 14 2.99 -4.51 -5.14
N LEU A 15 2.42 -4.48 -3.93
CA LEU A 15 0.97 -4.60 -3.72
C LEU A 15 0.20 -3.43 -4.34
N THR A 16 0.73 -2.21 -4.21
CA THR A 16 0.12 -0.99 -4.79
C THR A 16 0.13 -1.05 -6.32
N VAL A 17 1.25 -1.50 -6.91
CA VAL A 17 1.35 -1.69 -8.37
C VAL A 17 0.37 -2.76 -8.85
N ALA A 18 0.30 -3.91 -8.16
CA ALA A 18 -0.63 -4.98 -8.52
C ALA A 18 -2.10 -4.51 -8.44
N LEU A 19 -2.44 -3.73 -7.41
CA LEU A 19 -3.77 -3.18 -7.23
C LEU A 19 -4.12 -2.14 -8.31
N ALA A 20 -3.18 -1.25 -8.66
CA ALA A 20 -3.38 -0.27 -9.72
C ALA A 20 -3.65 -0.95 -11.08
N LEU A 21 -2.87 -1.98 -11.42
CA LEU A 21 -3.07 -2.76 -12.64
C LEU A 21 -4.42 -3.51 -12.65
N ALA A 22 -4.85 -4.03 -11.49
CA ALA A 22 -6.16 -4.67 -11.36
C ALA A 22 -7.30 -3.66 -11.55
N ILE A 23 -7.17 -2.45 -10.99
CA ILE A 23 -8.18 -1.37 -11.16
C ILE A 23 -8.27 -0.92 -12.62
N GLU A 24 -7.13 -0.72 -13.30
CA GLU A 24 -7.12 -0.42 -14.74
C GLU A 24 -7.79 -1.53 -15.55
N SER A 25 -7.54 -2.80 -15.21
CA SER A 25 -8.10 -3.93 -15.97
C SER A 25 -9.62 -4.09 -15.87
N LEU A 26 -10.26 -3.42 -14.89
CA LEU A 26 -11.69 -3.53 -14.66
C LEU A 26 -12.53 -2.67 -15.62
N ASP A 27 -11.92 -1.82 -16.46
CA ASP A 27 -12.58 -0.95 -17.44
C ASP A 27 -13.82 -0.22 -16.86
N THR A 28 -13.66 0.29 -15.64
CA THR A 28 -14.74 0.93 -14.88
C THR A 28 -14.63 2.44 -15.00
N THR A 29 -15.75 3.11 -15.30
CA THR A 29 -15.80 4.57 -15.16
C THR A 29 -15.91 4.90 -13.67
N TYR A 30 -14.81 5.37 -13.08
CA TYR A 30 -14.78 5.81 -11.69
C TYR A 30 -14.84 7.33 -11.56
N PRO A 31 -15.38 7.86 -10.45
CA PRO A 31 -15.32 9.28 -10.14
C PRO A 31 -13.86 9.75 -10.04
N GLU A 32 -13.55 10.98 -10.51
CA GLU A 32 -12.18 11.52 -10.52
C GLU A 32 -11.48 11.55 -9.14
N TRP A 33 -12.25 11.58 -8.05
CA TRP A 33 -11.72 11.56 -6.69
C TRP A 33 -11.32 10.16 -6.20
N LEU A 34 -11.82 9.09 -6.82
CA LEU A 34 -11.61 7.72 -6.37
C LEU A 34 -10.14 7.26 -6.47
N PRO A 35 -9.39 7.55 -7.56
CA PRO A 35 -7.97 7.20 -7.65
C PRO A 35 -7.12 7.85 -6.55
N ILE A 36 -7.39 9.12 -6.23
CA ILE A 36 -6.68 9.87 -5.18
C ILE A 36 -6.98 9.26 -3.81
N ALA A 37 -8.23 8.91 -3.53
CA ALA A 37 -8.63 8.26 -2.28
C ALA A 37 -7.98 6.88 -2.11
N LEU A 38 -7.93 6.07 -3.19
CA LEU A 38 -7.27 4.76 -3.19
C LEU A 38 -5.76 4.88 -3.01
N PHE A 39 -5.13 5.86 -3.65
CA PHE A 39 -3.69 6.10 -3.50
C PHE A 39 -3.33 6.55 -2.07
N LEU A 40 -4.09 7.49 -1.50
CA LEU A 40 -3.87 7.94 -0.12
C LEU A 40 -4.14 6.83 0.89
N GLY A 41 -5.29 6.17 0.80
CA GLY A 41 -5.68 5.11 1.73
C GLY A 41 -4.80 3.87 1.61
N GLY A 42 -4.74 3.29 0.41
CA GLY A 42 -4.03 2.04 0.14
C GLY A 42 -2.51 2.21 0.02
N GLY A 43 -2.05 3.30 -0.61
CA GLY A 43 -0.63 3.53 -0.86
C GLY A 43 0.13 4.19 0.31
N VAL A 44 -0.56 4.91 1.21
CA VAL A 44 0.10 5.63 2.31
C VAL A 44 -0.36 5.14 3.69
N ILE A 45 -1.67 5.13 3.95
CA ILE A 45 -2.20 4.82 5.28
C ILE A 45 -2.01 3.33 5.63
N VAL A 46 -2.33 2.41 4.72
CA VAL A 46 -2.19 0.97 4.96
C VAL A 46 -0.73 0.56 5.26
N PRO A 47 0.29 0.96 4.45
CA PRO A 47 1.69 0.66 4.76
C PRO A 47 2.14 1.22 6.11
N LEU A 48 1.74 2.44 6.44
CA LEU A 48 2.09 3.09 7.70
C LEU A 48 1.50 2.33 8.90
N ALA A 49 0.24 1.90 8.80
CA ALA A 49 -0.44 1.11 9.82
C ALA A 49 0.20 -0.27 9.99
N ILE A 50 0.57 -0.94 8.89
CA ILE A 50 1.26 -2.24 8.92
C ILE A 50 2.62 -2.11 9.60
N ASN A 51 3.41 -1.09 9.23
CA ASN A 51 4.71 -0.84 9.85
C ASN A 51 4.56 -0.55 11.36
N GLY A 52 3.63 0.32 11.74
CA GLY A 52 3.39 0.63 13.15
C GLY A 52 2.91 -0.57 13.97
N ALA A 53 2.13 -1.48 13.37
CA ALA A 53 1.70 -2.71 14.04
C ALA A 53 2.85 -3.72 14.21
N LEU A 54 3.75 -3.83 13.22
CA LEU A 54 4.94 -4.68 13.30
C LEU A 54 5.93 -4.16 14.34
N ASP A 55 6.16 -2.85 14.38
CA ASP A 55 7.05 -2.19 15.35
C ASP A 55 6.58 -2.41 16.80
N ARG A 56 5.25 -2.35 17.02
CA ARG A 56 4.65 -2.65 18.33
C ARG A 56 4.80 -4.11 18.77
N ARG A 57 4.92 -5.05 17.82
CA ARG A 57 5.12 -6.47 18.12
C ARG A 57 6.58 -6.82 18.42
N GLU A 58 7.52 -6.02 17.95
CA GLU A 58 8.94 -6.19 18.28
C GLU A 58 9.34 -5.58 19.62
N THR A 59 8.58 -4.60 20.07
CA THR A 59 8.83 -3.87 21.33
C THR A 59 8.10 -4.47 22.53
N ALA A 60 7.26 -5.50 22.33
CA ALA A 60 6.51 -6.23 23.36
C ALA A 60 7.14 -7.60 23.64
#